data_AF-A0A3M0DNS1-F1
#
_entry.id   AF-A0A3M0DNS1-F1
#
_cell.length_a   1.000
_cell.length_b   1.000
_cell.length_c   1.000
_cell.angle_alpha   90.00
_cell.angle_beta   90.00
_cell.angle_gamma   90.00
#
_symmetry.space_group_name_H-M   'P 1'
#
loop_
_entity.id
_entity.type
_entity.pdbx_description
1 polymer ?
#
loop_
_entity_poly.entity_id
_entity_poly.type
_entity_poly.pdbx_seq_one_letter_code
_entity_poly.pdbx_strand_id
1 'polypeptide(L)' 'MSALSDDDRDDDESPWRFAVDEVGEDAPEPETIEPESPELENVVFVLLGVALSGFIFYAALGSL' A
#
# COMPACT_ATOMS: atom_id res chain seq x y z
N MET A 1 -10.41 -27.65 -27.89
CA MET A 1 -9.83 -27.10 -26.66
C MET A 1 -10.99 -26.90 -25.71
N SER A 2 -11.11 -27.76 -24.69
CA SER A 2 -12.09 -27.56 -23.62
C SER A 2 -11.64 -26.35 -22.82
N ALA A 3 -12.51 -25.35 -22.71
CA ALA A 3 -12.35 -24.31 -21.72
C ALA A 3 -12.37 -25.01 -20.35
N LEU A 4 -11.28 -24.88 -19.60
CA LEU A 4 -11.30 -25.16 -18.18
C LEU A 4 -12.39 -24.25 -17.60
N SER A 5 -13.41 -24.85 -16.99
CA SER A 5 -14.41 -24.09 -16.27
C SER A 5 -13.69 -23.26 -15.22
N ASP A 6 -14.07 -22.00 -15.13
CA ASP A 6 -13.50 -21.01 -14.22
C ASP A 6 -13.62 -21.42 -12.74
N ASP A 7 -14.47 -22.42 -12.46
CA ASP A 7 -14.78 -23.11 -11.20
C ASP A 7 -13.57 -23.84 -10.55
N ASP A 8 -12.49 -24.11 -11.30
CA ASP A 8 -11.30 -24.81 -10.80
C ASP A 8 -10.16 -23.86 -10.34
N ARG A 9 -10.41 -22.54 -10.23
CA ARG A 9 -9.41 -21.59 -9.72
C ARG A 9 -9.54 -21.46 -8.21
N ASP A 10 -8.77 -22.29 -7.49
CA ASP A 10 -8.54 -22.34 -6.04
C ASP A 10 -8.89 -21.02 -5.27
N ASP A 11 -10.15 -20.88 -4.85
CA ASP A 11 -10.63 -19.82 -3.94
C ASP A 11 -10.29 -20.12 -2.46
N ASP A 12 -9.80 -21.33 -2.17
CA ASP A 12 -9.58 -21.83 -0.81
C ASP A 12 -8.41 -21.15 -0.07
N GLU A 13 -7.62 -20.29 -0.73
CA GLU A 13 -6.46 -19.60 -0.14
C GLU A 13 -6.54 -18.07 -0.21
N SER A 14 -7.70 -17.53 -0.57
CA SER A 14 -7.92 -16.08 -0.58
C SER A 14 -8.12 -15.55 0.85
N PRO A 15 -7.35 -14.54 1.29
CA PRO A 15 -7.59 -13.86 2.57
C PRO A 15 -8.90 -13.06 2.57
N TRP A 16 -9.54 -12.91 1.42
CA TRP A 16 -10.77 -12.17 1.23
C TRP A 16 -11.97 -13.12 1.23
N ARG A 17 -13.02 -12.74 1.96
CA ARG A 17 -14.24 -13.53 2.08
C ARG A 17 -15.01 -13.67 0.75
N PHE A 18 -14.82 -12.75 -0.20
CA PHE A 18 -15.55 -12.69 -1.46
C PHE A 18 -14.57 -12.40 -2.61
N ALA A 19 -14.82 -12.99 -3.78
CA ALA A 19 -14.09 -12.66 -5.00
C ALA A 19 -14.52 -11.29 -5.56
N VAL A 20 -13.67 -10.68 -6.41
CA VAL A 20 -13.91 -9.33 -6.98
C VAL A 20 -15.14 -9.30 -7.90
N ASP A 21 -15.44 -10.42 -8.56
CA ASP A 21 -16.60 -10.60 -9.41
C ASP A 21 -17.88 -10.99 -8.64
N GLU A 22 -17.73 -11.44 -7.39
CA GLU A 22 -18.84 -11.78 -6.49
C GLU A 22 -19.45 -10.52 -5.84
N VAL A 23 -18.69 -9.44 -5.69
CA VAL A 23 -19.18 -8.15 -5.23
C VAL A 23 -19.87 -7.38 -6.37
N GLY A 24 -21.21 -7.40 -6.36
CA GLY A 24 -22.05 -6.73 -7.35
C GLY A 24 -22.34 -5.25 -7.04
N GLU A 25 -23.24 -4.64 -7.83
CA GLU A 25 -23.70 -3.25 -7.71
C GLU A 25 -24.32 -2.92 -6.34
N ASP A 26 -24.71 -3.95 -5.58
CA ASP A 26 -25.20 -3.83 -4.20
C ASP A 26 -24.09 -3.60 -3.16
N ALA A 27 -22.82 -3.57 -3.58
CA ALA A 27 -21.73 -3.17 -2.71
C ALA A 27 -21.96 -1.72 -2.22
N PRO A 28 -21.72 -1.45 -0.92
CA PRO A 28 -21.76 -0.08 -0.43
C PRO A 28 -20.82 0.80 -1.26
N GLU A 29 -21.25 2.01 -1.58
CA GLU A 29 -20.35 2.98 -2.22
C GLU A 29 -19.08 3.14 -1.38
N PRO A 30 -17.88 3.07 -1.99
CA PRO A 30 -16.65 3.17 -1.25
C PRO A 30 -16.57 4.53 -0.56
N GLU A 31 -16.41 4.53 0.75
CA GLU A 31 -16.19 5.75 1.52
C GLU A 31 -14.88 6.40 1.07
N THR A 32 -14.91 7.71 0.82
CA THR A 32 -13.70 8.48 0.54
C THR A 32 -12.92 8.66 1.83
N ILE A 33 -11.71 8.12 1.91
CA ILE A 33 -10.83 8.32 3.06
C ILE A 33 -10.16 9.69 2.93
N GLU A 34 -10.47 10.59 3.85
CA GLU A 34 -9.75 11.86 3.95
C GLU A 34 -8.34 11.64 4.52
N PRO A 35 -7.29 12.21 3.92
CA PRO A 35 -5.96 12.14 4.48
C PRO A 35 -5.92 12.93 5.79
N GLU A 36 -5.55 12.26 6.89
CA GLU A 36 -5.35 12.91 8.18
C GLU A 36 -4.07 13.76 8.19
N SER A 37 -4.01 14.72 9.13
CA SER A 37 -2.78 15.46 9.38
C SER A 37 -1.75 14.56 10.06
N PRO A 38 -0.47 14.59 9.65
CA PRO A 38 0.55 13.80 10.30
C PRO A 38 0.78 14.28 11.74
N GLU A 39 0.90 13.31 12.65
CA GLU A 39 1.33 13.57 14.03
C GLU A 39 2.72 14.20 14.09
N LEU A 40 2.97 15.00 15.13
CA LEU A 40 4.25 15.68 15.33
C LEU A 40 5.44 14.70 15.30
N GLU A 41 5.28 13.54 15.93
CA GLU A 41 6.30 12.49 15.97
C GLU A 41 6.68 11.99 14.57
N ASN A 42 5.67 11.73 13.71
CA ASN A 42 5.89 11.31 12.33
C ASN A 42 6.66 12.38 11.54
N VAL A 43 6.31 13.65 11.72
CA VAL A 43 7.02 14.77 11.08
C VAL A 43 8.47 14.82 11.54
N VAL A 44 8.73 14.66 12.84
CA VAL A 44 10.09 14.65 13.39
C VAL A 44 10.93 13.51 12.78
N PHE A 45 10.38 12.30 12.65
CA PHE A 45 11.10 11.18 12.05
C PHE A 45 11.42 11.39 10.57
N VAL A 46 10.48 11.93 9.79
CA VAL A 46 10.73 12.26 8.38
C VAL A 46 11.84 13.30 8.25
N LEU A 47 11.78 14.38 9.04
CA LEU A 47 12.81 15.42 9.03
C LEU A 47 14.18 14.87 9.45
N LEU A 48 14.22 14.00 10.46
CA LEU A 48 15.44 13.33 10.90
C LEU A 48 16.04 12.46 9.78
N GLY A 49 15.20 11.69 9.08
CA GLY A 49 15.63 10.88 7.95
C GLY A 49 16.21 11.70 6.80
N VAL A 50 15.57 12.83 6.47
CA VAL A 50 16.07 13.78 5.46
C VAL A 50 17.41 14.37 5.89
N ALA A 51 17.52 14.83 7.14
CA ALA A 51 18.75 15.39 7.68
C ALA A 51 19.90 14.37 7.68
N LEU A 52 19.65 13.14 8.11
CA LEU A 52 20.64 12.06 8.12
C LEU A 52 21.09 11.69 6.71
N SER A 53 20.15 11.57 5.77
CA SER A 53 20.45 11.28 4.37
C SER A 53 21.31 12.37 3.74
N GLY A 54 20.95 13.64 3.96
CA GLY A 54 21.74 14.79 3.49
C GLY A 54 23.14 14.83 4.12
N PHE A 55 23.23 14.54 5.42
CA PHE A 55 24.52 14.46 6.13
C PHE A 55 25.43 13.37 5.54
N ILE A 56 24.90 12.16 5.34
CA ILE A 56 25.66 11.04 4.75
C ILE A 56 26.12 11.40 3.34
N PHE A 57 25.24 11.98 2.53
CA PHE A 57 25.57 12.38 1.16
C PHE A 57 26.67 13.45 1.13
N TYR A 58 26.56 14.47 1.99
CA TYR A 58 27.59 15.50 2.15
C TYR A 58 28.94 14.91 2.59
N ALA A 59 28.93 14.04 3.59
CA ALA A 59 30.14 13.40 4.09
C ALA A 59 30.82 12.52 3.01
N ALA A 60 30.03 11.79 2.22
CA ALA A 60 30.53 10.95 1.14
C ALA A 60 31.16 11.79 0.01
N LEU A 61 30.52 12.89 -0.40
CA LEU A 61 31.03 13.79 -1.44
C LEU A 61 32.22 14.63 -0.97
N GLY A 62 32.23 15.09 0.27
CA GLY A 62 33.35 15.83 0.86
C GLY A 62 34.58 14.96 1.14
N SER A 63 34.42 13.63 1.10
CA SER A 63 35.51 12.66 1.23
C SER A 63 36.14 12.24 -0.11
N LEU A 64 35.69 12.81 -1.24
CA LEU A 64 36.18 12.52 -2.59
C LEU A 64 37.35 13.43 -3.01
#